data_AF-A0A064CC53-F1
#
_entry.id   AF-A0A064CC53-F1
#
_cell.length_a   1.000
_cell.length_b   1.000
_cell.length_c   1.000
_cell.angle_alpha   90.00
_cell.angle_beta   90.00
_cell.angle_gamma   90.00
#
_symmetry.space_group_name_H-M   'P 1'
#
loop_
_entity.id
_entity.type
_entity.pdbx_description
1 polymer ?
#
loop_
_entity_poly.entity_id
_entity_poly.type
_entity_poly.pdbx_seq_one_letter_code
_entity_poly.pdbx_strand_id
1 'polypeptide(L)'
;MTSHHSAADESAARVGPGETVEVRLFHTAEPTPCRIVDSRRSRNGEELWFSQFKDRILAVRACQDCPFIGRCGFNAVAAREEYGVWGGLSLPGDKSSPELLEAAYRYLLTQFERRRSVELPNLPAPALPSPSVRRRRHNADRKPSAA
;
A
#
# COMPACT_ATOMS: atom_id res chain seq x y z
N MET A 1 -27.00 -13.00 -21.54
CA MET A 1 -26.20 -13.22 -20.30
C MET A 1 -24.74 -13.29 -20.71
N THR A 2 -24.07 -12.14 -20.81
CA THR A 2 -22.67 -12.03 -21.22
C THR A 2 -21.79 -11.97 -19.97
N SER A 3 -21.12 -13.09 -19.70
CA SER A 3 -20.10 -13.21 -18.65
C SER A 3 -18.86 -12.40 -19.04
N HIS A 4 -18.60 -11.31 -18.34
CA HIS A 4 -17.34 -10.57 -18.46
C HIS A 4 -16.27 -11.29 -17.64
N HIS A 5 -15.47 -12.13 -18.30
CA HIS A 5 -14.21 -12.61 -17.75
C HIS A 5 -13.23 -11.43 -17.71
N SER A 6 -12.86 -10.97 -16.51
CA SER A 6 -11.80 -9.98 -16.32
C SER A 6 -10.45 -10.66 -16.53
N ALA A 7 -9.74 -10.24 -17.57
CA ALA A 7 -8.35 -10.63 -17.81
C ALA A 7 -7.47 -10.05 -16.68
N ALA A 8 -6.77 -10.95 -15.98
CA ALA A 8 -5.70 -10.58 -15.08
C ALA A 8 -4.51 -10.12 -15.93
N ASP A 9 -4.15 -8.84 -15.82
CA ASP A 9 -2.94 -8.31 -16.46
C ASP A 9 -1.77 -8.45 -15.48
N GLU A 10 -0.73 -9.12 -15.95
CA GLU A 10 0.39 -9.64 -15.15
C GLU A 10 1.51 -8.59 -15.06
N SER A 11 1.48 -7.77 -14.01
CA SER A 11 2.59 -6.88 -13.67
C SER A 11 3.48 -7.52 -12.59
N ALA A 12 4.52 -8.24 -13.02
CA ALA A 12 5.46 -8.94 -12.16
C ALA A 12 6.53 -8.00 -11.58
N ALA A 13 6.45 -7.71 -10.27
CA ALA A 13 7.56 -7.10 -9.54
C ALA A 13 8.63 -8.16 -9.24
N ARG A 14 9.85 -8.02 -9.81
CA ARG A 14 10.98 -8.93 -9.58
C ARG A 14 11.70 -8.59 -8.27
N VAL A 15 11.93 -9.52 -7.33
CA VAL A 15 13.13 -9.60 -6.44
C VAL A 15 13.23 -10.96 -5.69
N GLY A 16 14.38 -11.66 -5.84
CA GLY A 16 15.20 -12.36 -4.80
C GLY A 16 14.66 -13.55 -3.96
N PRO A 17 15.52 -14.54 -3.58
CA PRO A 17 15.08 -15.78 -2.96
C PRO A 17 14.78 -15.63 -1.46
N GLY A 18 13.54 -15.93 -1.11
CA GLY A 18 13.03 -16.00 0.26
C GLY A 18 11.51 -16.03 0.19
N GLU A 19 10.96 -17.20 -0.17
CA GLU A 19 9.54 -17.54 -0.30
C GLU A 19 8.64 -16.32 -0.57
N THR A 20 8.75 -15.77 -1.78
CA THR A 20 7.86 -14.72 -2.24
C THR A 20 6.55 -15.38 -2.62
N VAL A 21 5.58 -15.36 -1.70
CA VAL A 21 4.18 -15.54 -2.09
C VAL A 21 3.89 -14.47 -3.13
N GLU A 22 3.58 -14.88 -4.36
CA GLU A 22 3.21 -13.96 -5.41
C GLU A 22 1.85 -13.35 -5.06
N VAL A 23 1.88 -12.16 -4.47
CA VAL A 23 0.67 -11.46 -4.04
C VAL A 23 0.15 -10.61 -5.19
N ARG A 24 -1.00 -11.01 -5.74
CA ARG A 24 -1.70 -10.21 -6.76
C ARG A 24 -2.32 -8.96 -6.13
N LEU A 25 -2.09 -7.81 -6.76
CA LEU A 25 -2.69 -6.55 -6.34
C LEU A 25 -4.15 -6.47 -6.77
N PHE A 26 -4.95 -5.76 -5.98
CA PHE A 26 -6.34 -5.47 -6.31
C PHE A 26 -6.45 -4.26 -7.22
N HIS A 27 -7.32 -4.34 -8.22
CA HIS A 27 -7.66 -3.21 -9.08
C HIS A 27 -9.17 -2.96 -9.01
N THR A 28 -9.57 -1.71 -9.27
CA THR A 28 -10.97 -1.31 -9.37
C THR A 28 -11.13 -0.37 -10.55
N ALA A 29 -12.25 -0.47 -11.26
CA ALA A 29 -12.65 0.52 -12.26
C ALA A 29 -13.61 1.58 -11.66
N GLU A 30 -14.14 1.33 -10.47
CA GLU A 30 -15.05 2.25 -9.80
C GLU A 30 -14.32 3.53 -9.37
N PRO A 31 -15.02 4.69 -9.36
CA PRO A 31 -14.42 5.95 -8.96
C PRO A 31 -13.87 5.90 -7.53
N THR A 32 -12.64 6.37 -7.34
CA THR A 32 -12.02 6.49 -6.02
C THR A 32 -11.67 7.94 -5.72
N PRO A 33 -11.68 8.34 -4.44
CA PRO A 33 -11.24 9.68 -4.02
C PRO A 33 -9.90 10.13 -4.61
N CYS A 34 -8.95 9.20 -4.80
CA CYS A 34 -7.62 9.48 -5.35
C CYS A 34 -7.55 9.54 -6.89
N ARG A 35 -8.59 9.12 -7.61
CA ARG A 35 -8.67 9.23 -9.08
C ARG A 35 -9.52 10.39 -9.57
N ILE A 36 -10.42 10.89 -8.72
CA ILE A 36 -11.24 12.04 -9.03
C ILE A 36 -10.41 13.30 -8.79
N VAL A 37 -10.19 14.09 -9.84
CA VAL A 37 -9.58 15.41 -9.73
C VAL A 37 -10.61 16.35 -9.08
N ASP A 38 -10.38 16.71 -7.82
CA ASP A 38 -11.20 17.65 -7.06
C ASP A 38 -10.31 18.84 -6.65
N SER A 39 -10.66 20.04 -7.08
CA SER A 39 -9.92 21.26 -6.75
C SER A 39 -9.87 21.54 -5.24
N ARG A 40 -10.80 20.97 -4.45
CA ARG A 40 -10.77 21.03 -2.98
C ARG A 40 -9.73 20.09 -2.35
N ARG A 41 -9.15 19.19 -3.15
CA ARG A 41 -8.16 18.17 -2.75
C ARG A 41 -6.82 18.37 -3.45
N SER A 42 -6.64 19.52 -4.09
CA SER A 42 -5.39 19.97 -4.68
C SER A 42 -5.00 21.30 -4.07
N ARG A 43 -3.73 21.47 -3.70
CA ARG A 43 -3.21 22.77 -3.26
C ARG A 43 -2.34 23.32 -4.38
N ASN A 44 -2.71 24.47 -4.96
CA ASN A 44 -2.01 25.05 -6.11
C ASN A 44 -1.89 24.10 -7.33
N GLY A 45 -2.84 23.18 -7.49
CA GLY A 45 -2.80 22.16 -8.55
C GLY A 45 -1.95 20.92 -8.22
N GLU A 46 -1.25 20.90 -7.07
CA GLU A 46 -0.50 19.72 -6.62
C GLU A 46 -1.43 18.69 -5.95
N GLU A 47 -1.15 17.43 -6.24
CA GLU A 47 -1.85 16.27 -5.70
C GLU A 47 -1.44 16.01 -4.23
N LEU A 48 -2.41 16.02 -3.31
CA LEU A 48 -2.12 15.91 -1.88
C LEU A 48 -1.75 14.49 -1.41
N TRP A 49 -2.07 13.45 -2.20
CA TRP A 49 -1.84 12.04 -1.86
C TRP A 49 -0.37 11.71 -1.60
N PHE A 50 0.54 12.44 -2.23
CA PHE A 50 1.99 12.30 -2.12
C PHE A 50 2.69 13.58 -1.63
N SER A 51 1.95 14.51 -1.02
CA SER A 51 2.54 15.74 -0.47
C SER A 51 3.54 15.42 0.66
N GLN A 52 4.68 16.14 0.68
CA GLN A 52 5.69 16.06 1.74
C GLN A 52 5.31 16.91 2.97
N PHE A 53 4.25 17.72 2.86
CA PHE A 53 3.82 18.64 3.90
C PHE A 53 2.64 18.09 4.72
N LYS A 54 2.27 18.81 5.78
CA LYS A 54 1.18 18.41 6.70
C LYS A 54 -0.22 18.46 6.07
N ASP A 55 -0.37 19.07 4.89
CA ASP A 55 -1.63 19.16 4.14
C ASP A 55 -2.12 17.81 3.60
N ARG A 56 -1.25 16.79 3.56
CA ARG A 56 -1.61 15.39 3.29
C ARG A 56 -2.71 14.84 4.20
N ILE A 57 -2.96 15.46 5.36
CA ILE A 57 -4.10 15.11 6.23
C ILE A 57 -5.47 15.23 5.52
N LEU A 58 -5.59 16.14 4.54
CA LEU A 58 -6.81 16.28 3.74
C LEU A 58 -7.02 15.06 2.82
N ALA A 59 -5.94 14.56 2.21
CA ALA A 59 -5.98 13.33 1.42
C ALA A 59 -6.31 12.11 2.30
N VAL A 60 -5.76 12.03 3.52
CA VAL A 60 -6.12 10.99 4.50
C VAL A 60 -7.62 10.99 4.77
N ARG A 61 -8.22 12.15 5.07
CA ARG A 61 -9.66 12.26 5.30
C ARG A 61 -10.48 11.84 4.09
N ALA A 62 -10.12 12.32 2.90
CA ALA A 62 -10.80 11.92 1.66
C ALA A 62 -10.67 10.40 1.38
N CYS A 63 -9.55 9.79 1.76
CA CYS A 63 -9.32 8.35 1.62
C CYS A 63 -10.27 7.52 2.49
N GLN A 64 -10.67 8.03 3.65
CA GLN A 64 -11.55 7.32 4.59
C GLN A 64 -12.95 7.09 4.01
N ASP A 65 -13.38 7.91 3.05
CA ASP A 65 -14.65 7.74 2.33
C ASP A 65 -14.57 6.69 1.21
N CYS A 66 -13.38 6.12 0.93
CA CYS A 66 -13.20 5.18 -0.17
C CYS A 66 -13.86 3.82 0.16
N PRO A 67 -14.73 3.27 -0.72
CA PRO A 67 -15.34 1.96 -0.48
C PRO A 67 -14.32 0.81 -0.48
N PHE A 68 -13.11 1.03 -1.02
CA PHE A 68 -12.05 0.03 -1.20
C PHE A 68 -10.84 0.24 -0.31
N ILE A 69 -11.05 0.86 0.85
CA ILE A 69 -10.00 1.24 1.77
C ILE A 69 -9.17 0.04 2.27
N GLY A 70 -9.79 -1.13 2.39
CA GLY A 70 -9.13 -2.39 2.76
C GLY A 70 -8.20 -2.88 1.65
N ARG A 71 -8.73 -3.06 0.43
CA ARG A 71 -7.94 -3.52 -0.73
C ARG A 71 -6.79 -2.57 -1.05
N CYS A 72 -7.00 -1.26 -0.92
CA CYS A 72 -5.95 -0.26 -1.09
C CYS A 72 -4.82 -0.41 -0.06
N GLY A 73 -5.17 -0.62 1.22
CA GLY A 73 -4.18 -0.88 2.27
C GLY A 73 -3.39 -2.18 2.04
N PHE A 74 -4.07 -3.24 1.62
CA PHE A 74 -3.42 -4.50 1.22
C PHE A 74 -2.38 -4.28 0.11
N ASN A 75 -2.75 -3.54 -0.95
CA ASN A 75 -1.86 -3.25 -2.06
C ASN A 75 -0.60 -2.52 -1.61
N ALA A 76 -0.72 -1.53 -0.71
CA ALA A 76 0.42 -0.80 -0.20
C ALA A 76 1.44 -1.72 0.48
N VAL A 77 0.98 -2.69 1.29
CA VAL A 77 1.86 -3.66 1.95
C VAL A 77 2.47 -4.63 0.95
N ALA A 78 1.67 -5.14 0.00
CA ALA A 78 2.12 -6.08 -1.02
C ALA A 78 3.16 -5.45 -1.97
N ALA A 79 2.95 -4.19 -2.37
CA ALA A 79 3.86 -3.44 -3.23
C ALA A 79 5.05 -2.81 -2.47
N ARG A 80 5.09 -2.94 -1.13
CA ARG A 80 6.13 -2.34 -0.27
C ARG A 80 6.19 -0.82 -0.38
N GLU A 81 5.03 -0.17 -0.45
CA GLU A 81 4.92 1.29 -0.47
C GLU A 81 5.37 1.88 0.87
N GLU A 82 6.31 2.81 0.85
CA GLU A 82 6.83 3.43 2.08
C GLU A 82 6.26 4.84 2.30
N TYR A 83 5.62 5.42 1.28
CA TYR A 83 5.28 6.84 1.23
C TYR A 83 3.89 7.10 0.61
N GLY A 84 3.30 8.25 0.93
CA GLY A 84 1.98 8.67 0.43
C GLY A 84 0.82 8.24 1.32
N VAL A 85 -0.42 8.49 0.87
CA VAL A 85 -1.66 8.07 1.54
C VAL A 85 -2.20 6.81 0.92
N TRP A 86 -2.33 5.77 1.75
CA TRP A 86 -2.83 4.46 1.35
C TRP A 86 -3.83 3.96 2.39
N GLY A 87 -4.98 3.46 1.95
CA GLY A 87 -5.98 2.89 2.84
C GLY A 87 -6.33 3.77 4.05
N GLY A 88 -6.43 5.10 3.88
CA GLY A 88 -6.75 6.02 4.97
C GLY A 88 -5.59 6.29 5.94
N LEU A 89 -4.37 5.90 5.60
CA LEU A 89 -3.19 6.10 6.43
C LEU A 89 -2.11 6.83 5.63
N SER A 90 -1.50 7.86 6.25
CA SER A 90 -0.29 8.48 5.72
C SER A 90 0.90 7.62 6.09
N LEU A 91 1.57 7.04 5.11
CA LEU A 91 2.79 6.29 5.35
C LEU A 91 3.96 7.21 5.74
N PRO A 92 4.86 6.72 6.59
CA PRO A 92 5.85 7.56 7.26
C PRO A 92 7.04 7.96 6.37
N GLY A 93 7.23 7.34 5.21
CA GLY A 93 8.29 7.64 4.25
C GLY A 93 9.59 6.86 4.52
N ASP A 94 10.51 6.99 3.58
CA ASP A 94 11.85 6.39 3.57
C ASP A 94 12.76 6.87 4.72
N LYS A 95 12.53 8.08 5.22
CA LYS A 95 13.27 8.66 6.36
C LYS A 95 12.79 8.19 7.73
N SER A 96 11.76 7.34 7.78
CA SER A 96 11.18 6.86 9.03
C SER A 96 11.83 5.56 9.52
N SER A 97 11.62 5.23 10.80
CA SER A 97 12.15 3.98 11.33
C SER A 97 11.39 2.77 10.75
N PRO A 98 12.06 1.63 10.50
CA PRO A 98 11.39 0.42 10.01
C PRO A 98 10.23 -0.04 10.91
N GLU A 99 10.31 0.22 12.21
CA GLU A 99 9.27 -0.13 13.19
C GLU A 99 7.99 0.69 12.97
N LEU A 100 8.12 1.97 12.61
CA LEU A 100 6.96 2.82 12.29
C LEU A 100 6.27 2.36 11.01
N LEU A 101 7.05 2.01 9.97
CA LEU A 101 6.49 1.49 8.73
C LEU A 101 5.84 0.10 8.95
N GLU A 102 6.47 -0.78 9.71
CA GLU A 102 5.90 -2.09 10.05
C GLU A 102 4.60 -1.95 10.86
N ALA A 103 4.53 -1.01 11.80
CA ALA A 103 3.29 -0.69 12.52
C ALA A 103 2.19 -0.18 11.57
N ALA A 104 2.55 0.67 10.61
CA ALA A 104 1.64 1.14 9.58
C ALA A 104 1.13 -0.03 8.70
N TYR A 105 2.00 -0.94 8.27
CA TYR A 105 1.60 -2.13 7.51
C TYR A 105 0.66 -3.04 8.30
N ARG A 106 0.94 -3.30 9.59
CA ARG A 106 0.03 -4.06 10.45
C ARG A 106 -1.35 -3.42 10.51
N TYR A 107 -1.41 -2.10 10.69
CA TYR A 107 -2.69 -1.37 10.69
C TYR A 107 -3.46 -1.59 9.39
N LEU A 108 -2.79 -1.45 8.23
CA LEU A 108 -3.41 -1.62 6.92
C LEU A 108 -3.94 -3.04 6.70
N LEU A 109 -3.20 -4.07 7.13
CA LEU A 109 -3.66 -5.46 7.01
C LEU A 109 -4.84 -5.77 7.93
N THR A 110 -4.83 -5.28 9.17
CA THR A 110 -5.98 -5.40 10.07
C THR A 110 -7.21 -4.71 9.49
N GLN A 111 -7.04 -3.55 8.84
CA GLN A 111 -8.14 -2.87 8.16
C GLN A 111 -8.65 -3.69 6.95
N PHE A 112 -7.76 -4.26 6.15
CA PHE A 112 -8.13 -5.17 5.06
C PHE A 112 -8.99 -6.33 5.56
N GLU A 113 -8.55 -7.01 6.63
CA GLU A 113 -9.31 -8.14 7.20
C GLU A 113 -10.71 -7.73 7.65
N ARG A 114 -10.84 -6.58 8.33
CA ARG A 114 -12.13 -6.03 8.77
C ARG A 114 -13.06 -5.70 7.60
N ARG A 115 -12.51 -5.21 6.50
CA ARG A 115 -13.26 -4.77 5.32
C ARG A 115 -13.49 -5.87 4.29
N ARG A 116 -12.76 -6.98 4.38
CA ARG A 116 -12.72 -8.05 3.37
C ARG A 116 -14.10 -8.57 3.00
N SER A 117 -14.96 -8.85 3.98
CA SER A 117 -16.30 -9.39 3.73
C SER A 117 -17.20 -8.44 2.92
N VAL A 118 -16.94 -7.13 3.01
CA VAL A 118 -17.68 -6.09 2.28
C VAL A 118 -17.04 -5.83 0.91
N GLU A 119 -15.71 -5.78 0.84
CA GLU A 119 -14.97 -5.39 -0.37
C GLU A 119 -14.74 -6.56 -1.35
N LEU A 120 -14.82 -7.80 -0.87
CA LEU A 120 -14.60 -9.04 -1.62
C LEU A 120 -15.68 -10.08 -1.25
N PRO A 121 -16.97 -9.77 -1.44
CA PRO A 121 -18.05 -10.70 -1.09
C PRO A 121 -17.92 -11.99 -1.92
N ASN A 122 -18.04 -13.14 -1.27
CA ASN A 122 -17.98 -14.46 -1.88
C ASN A 122 -16.65 -14.83 -2.58
N LEU A 123 -15.59 -14.06 -2.36
CA LEU A 123 -14.25 -14.39 -2.85
C LEU A 123 -13.41 -15.02 -1.73
N PRO A 124 -12.50 -15.96 -2.06
CA PRO A 124 -11.58 -16.51 -1.08
C PRO A 124 -10.67 -15.41 -0.53
N ALA A 125 -10.28 -15.57 0.73
CA ALA A 125 -9.29 -14.69 1.35
C ALA A 125 -7.94 -14.85 0.63
N PRO A 126 -7.31 -13.75 0.15
CA PRO A 126 -5.95 -13.84 -0.34
C PRO A 126 -4.99 -14.15 0.81
N ALA A 127 -3.83 -14.72 0.49
CA ALA A 127 -2.71 -14.77 1.42
C ALA A 127 -2.30 -13.35 1.80
N LEU A 128 -2.12 -13.09 3.10
CA LEU A 128 -1.69 -11.78 3.58
C LEU A 128 -0.19 -11.60 3.32
N PRO A 129 0.25 -10.46 2.75
CA PRO A 129 1.67 -10.16 2.64
C PRO A 129 2.27 -9.96 4.03
N SER A 130 3.55 -10.29 4.20
CA SER A 130 4.22 -10.05 5.49
C SER A 130 4.35 -8.55 5.78
N PRO A 131 3.92 -8.06 6.96
CA PRO A 131 4.14 -6.67 7.35
C PRO A 131 5.59 -6.38 7.73
N SER A 132 6.45 -7.40 7.86
CA SER A 132 7.83 -7.22 8.30
C SER A 132 8.63 -6.34 7.34
N VAL A 133 9.23 -5.27 7.85
CA VAL A 133 10.14 -4.41 7.09
C VAL A 133 11.57 -4.86 7.39
N ARG A 134 12.26 -5.45 6.40
CA ARG A 134 13.66 -5.84 6.62
C ARG A 134 14.50 -4.58 6.84
N ARG A 135 15.14 -4.46 8.01
CA ARG A 135 16.25 -3.52 8.18
C ARG A 135 17.30 -3.84 7.11
N ARG A 136 17.59 -2.91 6.20
CA ARG A 136 18.86 -2.99 5.47
C ARG A 136 19.94 -2.94 6.53
N ARG A 137 20.60 -4.07 6.79
CA ARG A 137 21.85 -4.07 7.55
C ARG A 137 22.80 -3.23 6.72
N HIS A 138 23.07 -2.00 7.17
CA HIS A 138 24.19 -1.24 6.65
C HIS A 138 25.40 -2.11 6.97
N ASN A 139 26.00 -2.71 5.94
CA ASN A 139 27.14 -3.60 6.07
C ASN A 139 28.36 -2.73 6.38
N ALA A 140 28.40 -2.15 7.58
CA ALA A 140 29.56 -1.51 8.16
C ALA A 140 30.36 -2.61 8.88
N ASP A 141 31.62 -2.75 8.47
CA ASP A 141 32.68 -3.59 9.02
C ASP A 141 32.61 -5.11 8.83
N ARG A 142 33.35 -5.58 7.82
CA ARG A 142 34.68 -6.20 8.05
C ARG A 142 35.40 -6.46 6.72
N LYS A 143 36.35 -5.58 6.39
CA LYS A 143 37.42 -5.85 5.43
C LYS A 143 38.36 -6.89 6.07
N PRO A 144 38.80 -7.97 5.40
CA PRO A 144 39.84 -8.83 5.93
C PRO A 144 41.16 -8.07 5.82
N SER A 145 41.78 -7.71 6.95
CA SER A 145 43.19 -7.33 6.94
C SER A 145 44.00 -8.60 7.11
N ALA A 146 44.67 -9.00 6.04
CA ALA A 146 45.74 -9.98 6.06
C ALA A 146 46.90 -9.49 6.93
N ALA A 147 47.51 -10.41 7.66
CA ALA A 147 48.90 -10.38 8.10
C ALA A 147 49.37 -11.84 8.19
#